data_AF-A0ABD5LB82-F1
#
_entry.id   AF-A0ABD5LB82-F1
#
_cell.length_a   1.000
_cell.length_b   1.000
_cell.length_c   1.000
_cell.angle_alpha   90.00
_cell.angle_beta   90.00
_cell.angle_gamma   90.00
#
_symmetry.space_group_name_H-M   'P 1'
#
loop_
_entity.id
_entity.type
_entity.pdbx_description
1 polymer ?
#
loop_
_entity_poly.entity_id
_entity_poly.type
_entity_poly.pdbx_seq_one_letter_code
_entity_poly.pdbx_strand_id
1 'polypeptide(L)'
;MAKAAKLKKFKPGRGYTEADWNAVDFPEMTDQELENARPARDVLPPAFFEEYRKTRGRPPVDKPKKQVTLRLDEDVVERFREGGKGWQSRINDALRKAAGI
;
A
#
# COMPACT_ATOMS: atom_id res chain seq x y z
N MET A 1 -1.77 2.90 -5.09
CA MET A 1 -1.77 1.49 -5.56
C MET A 1 -3.21 1.00 -5.51
N ALA A 2 -3.78 0.61 -6.66
CA ALA A 2 -5.12 0.03 -6.68
C ALA A 2 -5.12 -1.28 -5.88
N LYS A 3 -6.12 -1.50 -5.02
CA LYS A 3 -6.31 -2.80 -4.36
C LYS A 3 -6.42 -3.86 -5.47
N ALA A 4 -5.59 -4.90 -5.42
CA ALA A 4 -5.73 -6.03 -6.32
C ALA A 4 -7.13 -6.64 -6.09
N ALA A 5 -7.96 -6.66 -7.14
CA ALA A 5 -9.29 -7.25 -7.07
C ALA A 5 -9.17 -8.78 -6.90
N LYS A 6 -9.91 -9.35 -5.95
CA LYS A 6 -10.05 -10.81 -5.84
C LYS A 6 -10.62 -11.34 -7.16
N LEU A 7 -9.88 -12.23 -7.83
CA LEU A 7 -10.32 -12.84 -9.08
C LEU A 7 -11.31 -13.96 -8.75
N LYS A 8 -12.56 -13.83 -9.23
CA LYS A 8 -13.59 -14.87 -9.10
C LYS A 8 -13.54 -15.93 -10.21
N LYS A 9 -12.68 -15.75 -11.21
CA LYS A 9 -12.51 -16.62 -12.39
C LYS A 9 -11.03 -16.68 -12.77
N PHE A 10 -10.60 -17.78 -13.40
CA PHE A 10 -9.25 -17.95 -13.92
C PHE A 10 -8.86 -16.80 -14.87
N LYS A 11 -7.58 -16.41 -14.84
CA LYS A 11 -6.99 -15.44 -15.78
C LYS A 11 -5.62 -15.95 -16.25
N PRO A 12 -5.38 -16.03 -17.57
CA PRO A 12 -4.10 -16.51 -18.10
C PRO A 12 -2.95 -15.52 -17.82
N GLY A 13 -1.71 -15.97 -18.04
CA GLY A 13 -0.50 -15.14 -17.93
C GLY A 13 0.08 -15.04 -16.51
N ARG A 14 -0.22 -15.99 -15.63
CA ARG A 14 0.23 -16.00 -14.22
C ARG A 14 1.19 -17.14 -13.85
N GLY A 15 1.72 -17.83 -14.86
CA GLY A 15 2.68 -18.93 -14.66
C GLY A 15 2.05 -20.28 -14.30
N TYR A 16 0.72 -20.39 -14.36
CA TYR A 16 -0.03 -21.64 -14.21
C TYR A 16 -1.16 -21.68 -15.25
N THR A 17 -1.53 -22.88 -15.69
CA THR A 17 -2.58 -23.11 -16.69
C THR A 17 -3.97 -23.17 -16.04
N GLU A 18 -5.02 -23.16 -16.87
CA GLU A 18 -6.40 -23.37 -16.40
C GLU A 18 -6.60 -24.80 -15.90
N ALA A 19 -5.91 -25.78 -16.49
CA ALA A 19 -5.91 -27.15 -16.01
C ALA A 19 -5.30 -27.24 -14.61
N ASP A 20 -4.16 -26.58 -14.36
CA ASP A 20 -3.55 -26.50 -13.03
C ASP A 20 -4.50 -25.83 -12.03
N TRP A 21 -5.20 -24.78 -12.45
CA TRP A 21 -6.18 -24.07 -11.61
C TRP A 21 -7.37 -24.96 -11.22
N ASN A 22 -7.90 -25.73 -12.17
CA ASN A 22 -9.04 -26.61 -11.95
C ASN A 22 -8.66 -27.93 -11.25
N ALA A 23 -7.38 -28.32 -11.28
CA ALA A 23 -6.88 -29.51 -10.59
C ALA A 23 -6.75 -29.32 -9.08
N VAL A 24 -6.72 -28.07 -8.59
CA VAL A 24 -6.66 -27.81 -7.14
C VAL A 24 -8.05 -27.98 -6.54
N ASP A 25 -8.20 -29.03 -5.74
CA ASP A 25 -9.37 -29.22 -4.91
C ASP A 25 -9.19 -28.46 -3.58
N PHE A 26 -10.18 -27.65 -3.22
CA PHE A 26 -10.22 -26.88 -1.98
C PHE A 26 -11.44 -27.34 -1.18
N PRO A 27 -11.34 -28.45 -0.43
CA PRO A 27 -12.43 -28.88 0.43
C PRO A 27 -12.75 -27.79 1.46
N GLU A 28 -14.02 -27.66 1.81
CA GLU A 28 -14.44 -26.79 2.91
C GLU A 28 -13.76 -27.26 4.21
N MET A 29 -13.22 -26.30 4.95
CA MET A 29 -12.55 -26.58 6.21
C MET A 29 -13.58 -27.09 7.22
N THR A 30 -13.30 -28.21 7.87
CA THR A 30 -14.16 -28.74 8.92
C THR A 30 -14.08 -27.87 10.19
N ASP A 31 -15.12 -27.88 11.02
CA ASP A 31 -15.13 -27.14 12.29
C ASP A 31 -13.96 -27.57 13.20
N GLN A 32 -13.63 -28.87 13.20
CA GLN A 32 -12.51 -29.40 13.96
C GLN A 32 -11.14 -28.90 13.46
N GLU A 33 -10.97 -28.73 12.15
CA GLU A 33 -9.74 -28.13 11.60
C GLU A 33 -9.65 -26.65 11.97
N LEU A 34 -10.78 -25.94 11.96
CA LEU A 34 -10.83 -24.52 12.34
C LEU A 34 -10.48 -24.32 13.82
N GLU A 35 -10.94 -25.19 14.71
CA GLU A 35 -10.60 -25.17 16.14
C GLU A 35 -9.09 -25.36 16.38
N ASN A 36 -8.42 -26.14 15.54
CA ASN A 36 -6.99 -26.41 15.63
C ASN A 36 -6.12 -25.36 14.91
N ALA A 37 -6.73 -24.34 14.30
CA ALA A 37 -5.99 -23.29 13.59
C ALA A 37 -5.11 -22.49 14.56
N ARG A 38 -3.81 -22.43 14.27
CA ARG A 38 -2.82 -21.68 15.07
C ARG A 38 -2.32 -20.46 14.31
N PRO A 39 -1.98 -19.35 15.01
CA PRO A 39 -1.34 -18.21 14.37
C PRO A 39 -0.06 -18.63 13.66
N ALA A 40 0.16 -18.11 12.44
CA ALA A 40 1.34 -18.44 11.63
C ALA A 40 2.67 -18.24 12.38
N ARG A 41 2.73 -17.25 13.28
CA ARG A 41 3.89 -16.95 14.13
C ARG A 41 4.29 -18.09 15.08
N ASP A 42 3.34 -18.95 15.43
CA ASP A 42 3.53 -20.01 16.41
C ASP A 42 3.91 -21.35 15.73
N VAL A 43 3.79 -21.42 14.39
CA VAL A 43 4.02 -22.65 13.60
C VAL A 43 5.09 -22.52 12.53
N LEU A 44 5.32 -21.32 11.99
CA LEU A 44 6.35 -21.08 10.98
C LEU A 44 7.68 -20.64 11.63
N PRO A 45 8.83 -21.01 11.04
CA PRO A 45 10.13 -20.56 11.52
C PRO A 45 10.24 -19.03 11.56
N PRO A 46 10.93 -18.43 12.55
CA PRO A 46 11.11 -16.97 12.63
C PRO A 46 11.69 -16.34 11.37
N ALA A 47 12.61 -17.03 10.68
CA ALA A 47 13.23 -16.59 9.45
C ALA A 47 12.22 -16.27 8.32
N PHE A 48 11.10 -17.00 8.26
CA PHE A 48 10.02 -16.75 7.30
C PHE A 48 9.47 -15.32 7.41
N PHE A 49 9.38 -14.79 8.64
CA PHE A 49 8.83 -13.46 8.89
C PHE A 49 9.87 -12.34 8.69
N GLU A 50 11.15 -12.61 8.89
CA GLU A 50 12.20 -11.61 8.65
C GLU A 50 12.31 -11.27 7.16
N GLU A 51 12.18 -12.26 6.30
CA GLU A 51 12.20 -12.07 4.85
C GLU A 51 10.96 -11.30 4.35
N TYR A 52 9.77 -11.66 4.85
CA TYR A 52 8.51 -11.01 4.47
C TYR A 52 8.30 -9.61 5.07
N ARG A 53 8.98 -9.28 6.17
CA ARG A 53 8.94 -7.92 6.75
C ARG A 53 9.69 -6.90 5.90
N LYS A 54 10.69 -7.32 5.13
CA LYS A 54 11.48 -6.42 4.26
C LYS A 54 10.66 -5.82 3.12
N THR A 55 9.52 -6.40 2.77
CA THR A 55 8.73 -6.04 1.59
C THR A 55 7.59 -5.05 1.84
N ARG A 56 7.28 -4.66 3.09
CA ARG A 56 6.12 -3.79 3.37
C ARG A 56 6.54 -2.34 3.63
N GLY A 57 6.56 -1.52 2.58
CA GLY A 57 6.57 -0.05 2.72
C GLY A 57 7.13 0.71 1.52
N ARG A 58 6.75 1.98 1.37
CA ARG A 58 7.58 2.93 0.61
C ARG A 58 8.94 2.97 1.32
N PRO A 59 10.07 2.92 0.60
CA PRO A 59 11.38 3.09 1.23
C PRO A 59 11.36 4.31 2.15
N PRO A 60 11.89 4.19 3.38
CA PRO A 60 11.98 5.34 4.28
C PRO A 60 12.71 6.46 3.54
N VAL A 61 12.07 7.62 3.46
CA VAL A 61 12.68 8.82 2.86
C VAL A 61 13.40 9.54 3.98
N ASP A 62 14.68 9.89 3.80
CA ASP A 62 15.51 10.53 4.84
C ASP A 62 14.89 11.81 5.42
N LYS A 63 14.13 12.56 4.60
CA LYS A 63 13.45 13.80 4.98
C LYS A 63 12.00 13.79 4.49
N PRO A 64 11.06 13.15 5.22
CA PRO A 64 9.65 13.15 4.84
C PRO A 64 9.06 14.55 5.02
N LYS A 65 8.07 14.90 4.18
CA LYS A 65 7.28 16.12 4.38
C LYS A 65 6.54 16.01 5.71
N LYS A 66 6.64 17.03 6.56
CA LYS A 66 5.90 17.10 7.81
C LYS A 66 4.50 17.68 7.54
N GLN A 67 3.46 16.98 8.01
CA GLN A 67 2.11 17.54 8.01
C GLN A 67 2.01 18.53 9.18
N VAL A 68 1.72 19.79 8.86
CA VAL A 68 1.53 20.87 9.84
C VAL A 68 0.21 21.58 9.56
N THR A 69 -0.40 22.09 10.61
CA THR A 69 -1.59 22.96 10.51
C THR A 69 -1.11 24.41 10.41
N LEU A 70 -1.23 25.01 9.23
CA LEU A 70 -0.85 26.40 8.95
C LEU A 70 -2.08 27.14 8.42
N ARG A 71 -2.32 28.36 8.92
CA ARG A 71 -3.30 29.29 8.36
C ARG A 71 -2.60 30.18 7.34
N LEU A 72 -3.18 30.29 6.16
CA LEU A 72 -2.73 31.13 5.06
C LEU A 72 -3.88 32.04 4.67
N ASP A 73 -3.56 33.19 4.09
CA ASP A 73 -4.56 34.09 3.53
C ASP A 73 -5.33 33.40 2.40
N GLU A 74 -6.61 33.77 2.26
CA GLU A 74 -7.55 33.13 1.34
C GLU A 74 -7.12 33.30 -0.13
N ASP A 75 -6.72 34.51 -0.50
CA ASP A 75 -6.24 34.88 -1.83
C ASP A 75 -5.02 34.04 -2.27
N VAL A 76 -4.09 33.77 -1.35
CA VAL A 76 -2.94 32.88 -1.59
C VAL A 76 -3.43 31.48 -1.91
N VAL A 77 -4.33 30.92 -1.10
CA VAL A 77 -4.83 29.55 -1.29
C VAL A 77 -5.59 29.43 -2.61
N GLU A 78 -6.45 30.39 -2.93
CA GLU A 78 -7.20 30.44 -4.19
C GLU A 78 -6.25 30.46 -5.40
N ARG A 79 -5.27 31.36 -5.40
CA ARG A 79 -4.31 31.50 -6.49
C ARG A 79 -3.59 30.19 -6.81
N PHE A 80 -3.18 29.43 -5.79
CA PHE A 80 -2.53 28.15 -6.01
C PHE A 80 -3.52 27.07 -6.48
N ARG A 81 -4.74 27.04 -5.92
CA ARG A 81 -5.81 26.08 -6.25
C ARG A 81 -6.31 26.20 -7.69
N GLU A 82 -6.40 27.41 -8.23
CA GLU A 82 -6.76 27.67 -9.63
C GLU A 82 -5.89 26.88 -10.62
N GLY A 83 -4.61 26.70 -10.30
CA GLY A 83 -3.70 25.89 -11.13
C GLY A 83 -3.96 24.38 -11.06
N GLY A 84 -5.03 23.94 -10.38
CA GLY A 84 -5.49 22.55 -10.34
C GLY A 84 -4.60 21.60 -9.53
N LYS A 85 -4.62 20.32 -9.92
CA LYS A 85 -3.93 19.22 -9.24
C LYS A 85 -2.44 19.57 -9.01
N GLY A 86 -1.96 19.35 -7.78
CA GLY A 86 -0.57 19.62 -7.42
C GLY A 86 -0.32 21.02 -6.83
N TRP A 87 -1.36 21.82 -6.60
CA TRP A 87 -1.22 23.14 -5.98
C TRP A 87 -0.48 23.13 -4.63
N GLN A 88 -0.69 22.10 -3.80
CA GLN A 88 0.02 21.92 -2.53
C GLN A 88 1.54 21.71 -2.69
N SER A 89 1.98 21.10 -3.80
CA SER A 89 3.40 20.99 -4.10
C SER A 89 3.96 22.34 -4.55
N ARG A 90 3.23 23.07 -5.39
CA ARG A 90 3.65 24.40 -5.87
C ARG A 90 3.78 25.42 -4.74
N ILE A 91 2.84 25.43 -3.79
CA ILE A 91 2.94 26.33 -2.63
C ILE A 91 4.12 25.96 -1.73
N ASN A 92 4.38 24.66 -1.53
CA ASN A 92 5.57 24.21 -0.81
C ASN A 92 6.86 24.66 -1.51
N ASP A 93 6.92 24.59 -2.84
CA ASP A 93 8.10 25.04 -3.60
C ASP A 93 8.28 26.56 -3.51
N ALA A 94 7.19 27.34 -3.49
CA ALA A 94 7.25 28.78 -3.23
C ALA A 94 7.77 29.10 -1.82
N LEU A 95 7.31 28.39 -0.80
CA LEU A 95 7.81 28.53 0.57
C LEU A 95 9.29 28.18 0.68
N ARG A 96 9.74 27.14 -0.03
CA ARG A 96 11.16 26.75 -0.11
C ARG A 96 12.02 27.85 -0.73
N LYS A 97 11.58 28.39 -1.87
CA LYS A 97 12.25 29.52 -2.53
C LYS A 97 12.33 30.75 -1.62
N ALA A 98 11.24 31.09 -0.93
CA ALA A 98 11.20 32.22 0.01
C ALA A 98 12.13 32.00 1.23
N ALA A 99 12.28 30.76 1.68
CA ALA A 99 13.19 30.39 2.76
C ALA A 99 14.64 30.13 2.30
N GLY A 100 14.93 30.15 1.00
CA GLY A 100 16.25 29.91 0.43
C GLY A 100 16.71 28.43 0.46
N ILE A 101 15.78 27.48 0.42
CA ILE A 101 16.05 26.02 0.48
C ILE A 101 15.46 25.21 -0.68
#